data_AF-A0A7S2ANJ3-F1
#
_entry.id   AF-A0A7S2ANJ3-F1
#
_cell.length_a   1.000
_cell.length_b   1.000
_cell.length_c   1.000
_cell.angle_alpha   90.00
_cell.angle_beta   90.00
_cell.angle_gamma   90.00
#
_symmetry.space_group_name_H-M   'P 1'
#
loop_
_entity.id
_entity.type
_entity.pdbx_description
1 polymer ?
#
loop_
_entity_poly.entity_id
_entity_poly.type
_entity_poly.pdbx_seq_one_letter_code
_entity_poly.pdbx_strand_id
1 'polypeptide(L)'
;AAAGLAALIGGLPADRVLEAAQRNFRCVRLEHVLDGDMAESRPNASLRDLSEPAVLGEVDAFLTHSWHDPATEKWVALQRWRSRFKARHQREPVVWLDKYCLDQDNVERSLACLPVFLAGCRKLVVFPGPTYASRLWCIIEILTFLTVGGRVEDIVSLALEGFEMDWSTFDVSNATCVDPRDKTRLLSVLEGFAGTRVRFNKMVQELFSKLEGKAGDEEGEHVDQALQELEEQGLSKRAHTPAQEEER
;
A
#
# COMPACT_ATOMS: atom_id res chain seq x y z
N ALA A 1 15.92 1.84 -0.79
CA ALA A 1 14.92 1.65 -1.87
C ALA A 1 13.87 2.76 -1.87
N ALA A 2 13.12 2.96 -0.78
CA ALA A 2 12.02 3.93 -0.67
C ALA A 2 12.35 5.34 -1.19
N ALA A 3 13.39 6.00 -0.68
CA ALA A 3 13.73 7.36 -1.10
C ALA A 3 14.11 7.49 -2.59
N GLY A 4 14.67 6.43 -3.20
CA GLY A 4 14.99 6.41 -4.63
C GLY A 4 13.74 6.24 -5.50
N LEU A 5 12.81 5.36 -5.10
CA LEU A 5 11.50 5.24 -5.76
C LEU A 5 10.67 6.51 -5.58
N ALA A 6 10.76 7.13 -4.42
CA ALA A 6 10.13 8.40 -4.09
C ALA A 6 10.68 9.55 -4.95
N ALA A 7 11.98 9.55 -5.27
CA ALA A 7 12.56 10.47 -6.23
C ALA A 7 12.03 10.26 -7.66
N LEU A 8 11.86 9.00 -8.08
CA LEU A 8 11.28 8.67 -9.39
C LEU A 8 9.79 9.07 -9.47
N ILE A 9 9.05 8.92 -8.37
CA ILE A 9 7.64 9.30 -8.27
C ILE A 9 7.48 10.82 -8.02
N GLY A 10 8.43 11.49 -7.40
CA GLY A 10 8.28 12.91 -7.03
C GLY A 10 9.03 13.89 -7.93
N GLY A 11 10.00 13.42 -8.70
CA GLY A 11 10.99 14.28 -9.36
C GLY A 11 11.88 15.05 -8.38
N LEU A 12 11.93 14.65 -7.11
CA LEU A 12 12.70 15.31 -6.05
C LEU A 12 13.94 14.50 -5.66
N PRO A 13 15.05 15.15 -5.25
CA PRO A 13 16.21 14.45 -4.70
C PRO A 13 15.86 13.59 -3.48
N ALA A 14 16.49 12.42 -3.36
CA ALA A 14 16.15 11.40 -2.36
C ALA A 14 16.27 11.90 -0.91
N ASP A 15 17.28 12.73 -0.61
CA ASP A 15 17.49 13.38 0.69
C ASP A 15 16.33 14.32 1.04
N ARG A 16 15.89 15.14 0.07
CA ARG A 16 14.76 16.06 0.24
C ARG A 16 13.44 15.34 0.42
N VAL A 17 13.26 14.20 -0.25
CA VAL A 17 12.07 13.35 -0.06
C VAL A 17 12.10 12.73 1.34
N LEU A 18 13.23 12.21 1.79
CA LEU A 18 13.33 11.60 3.11
C LEU A 18 13.03 12.62 4.23
N GLU A 19 13.62 13.81 4.18
CA GLU A 19 13.32 14.89 5.13
C GLU A 19 11.84 15.29 5.12
N ALA A 20 11.25 15.43 3.91
CA ALA A 20 9.85 15.77 3.78
C ALA A 20 8.94 14.67 4.31
N ALA A 21 9.25 13.41 4.02
CA ALA A 21 8.50 12.27 4.49
C ALA A 21 8.56 12.13 6.01
N GLN A 22 9.74 12.24 6.63
CA GLN A 22 9.86 12.18 8.09
C GLN A 22 9.05 13.27 8.80
N ARG A 23 8.97 14.47 8.22
CA ARG A 23 8.17 15.58 8.78
C ARG A 23 6.66 15.39 8.61
N ASN A 24 6.24 14.68 7.56
CA ASN A 24 4.84 14.56 7.17
C ASN A 24 4.27 13.16 7.35
N PHE A 25 5.05 12.20 7.85
CA PHE A 25 4.53 10.86 8.12
C PHE A 25 3.62 10.93 9.34
N ARG A 26 2.35 10.62 9.10
CA ARG A 26 1.28 10.68 10.09
C ARG A 26 0.50 9.39 10.08
N CYS A 27 -0.21 9.11 11.16
CA CYS A 27 -1.12 7.99 11.28
C CYS A 27 -2.37 8.42 12.04
N VAL A 28 -3.41 7.60 11.98
CA VAL A 28 -4.65 7.78 12.72
C VAL A 28 -5.03 6.47 13.39
N ARG A 29 -5.50 6.53 14.64
CA ARG A 29 -6.12 5.38 15.30
C ARG A 29 -7.48 5.13 14.66
N LEU A 30 -7.77 3.88 14.33
CA LEU A 30 -8.96 3.54 13.56
C LEU A 30 -10.28 3.84 14.30
N GLU A 31 -10.25 4.05 15.61
CA GLU A 31 -11.40 4.55 16.38
C GLU A 31 -11.83 5.97 16.03
N HIS A 32 -10.93 6.79 15.49
CA HIS A 32 -11.22 8.16 15.06
C HIS A 32 -11.74 8.23 13.62
N VAL A 33 -11.59 7.16 12.83
CA VAL A 33 -12.10 7.12 11.46
C VAL A 33 -13.60 6.85 11.49
N LEU A 34 -14.38 7.69 10.80
CA LEU A 34 -15.83 7.55 10.72
C LEU A 34 -16.27 7.00 9.37
N ASP A 35 -17.45 6.37 9.35
CA ASP A 35 -18.08 5.82 8.12
C ASP A 35 -18.16 6.87 7.00
N GLY A 36 -18.66 8.07 7.33
CA GLY A 36 -18.78 9.18 6.38
C GLY A 36 -17.45 9.64 5.78
N ASP A 37 -16.31 9.39 6.45
CA ASP A 37 -15.02 9.79 5.92
C ASP A 37 -14.57 8.90 4.76
N MET A 38 -15.07 7.66 4.70
CA MET A 38 -14.79 6.67 3.65
C MET A 38 -15.64 6.85 2.38
N ALA A 39 -16.58 7.81 2.40
CA ALA A 39 -17.59 7.98 1.36
C ALA A 39 -17.16 8.79 0.13
N GLU A 40 -16.29 9.81 0.29
CA GLU A 40 -15.86 10.64 -0.82
C GLU A 40 -14.42 11.14 -0.69
N SER A 41 -13.79 11.36 -1.85
CA SER A 41 -12.41 11.86 -1.97
C SER A 41 -12.27 13.37 -1.76
N ARG A 42 -13.33 14.07 -1.35
CA ARG A 42 -13.23 15.52 -1.15
C ARG A 42 -12.26 15.79 0.00
N PRO A 43 -11.26 16.66 -0.22
CA PRO A 43 -10.35 17.07 0.84
C PRO A 43 -11.11 17.60 2.05
N ASN A 44 -10.68 17.20 3.24
CA ASN A 44 -11.16 17.77 4.49
C ASN A 44 -9.97 17.99 5.43
N ALA A 45 -9.45 19.22 5.43
CA ALA A 45 -8.24 19.56 6.16
C ALA A 45 -8.36 19.31 7.68
N SER A 46 -9.57 19.40 8.26
CA SER A 46 -9.78 19.15 9.68
C SER A 46 -9.58 17.69 10.09
N LEU A 47 -9.65 16.74 9.15
CA LEU A 47 -9.35 15.33 9.44
C LEU A 47 -7.86 15.11 9.72
N ARG A 48 -6.99 16.02 9.23
CA ARG A 48 -5.56 15.97 9.55
C ARG A 48 -5.28 16.29 11.03
N ASP A 49 -6.17 17.04 11.68
CA ASP A 49 -6.07 17.33 13.11
C ASP A 49 -6.33 16.07 13.97
N LEU A 50 -7.00 15.06 13.41
CA LEU A 50 -7.25 13.77 14.05
C LEU A 50 -6.11 12.75 13.84
N SER A 51 -5.17 13.03 12.95
CA SER A 51 -3.95 12.24 12.79
C SER A 51 -2.85 12.76 13.72
N GLU A 52 -1.81 11.94 13.95
CA GLU A 52 -0.65 12.26 14.78
C GLU A 52 0.64 11.94 14.03
N PRO A 53 1.78 12.60 14.32
CA PRO A 53 3.06 12.22 13.75
C PRO A 53 3.38 10.76 14.04
N ALA A 54 3.86 10.03 13.02
CA ALA A 54 4.13 8.61 13.11
C ALA A 54 5.63 8.32 13.06
N VAL A 55 6.04 7.24 13.73
CA VAL A 55 7.39 6.67 13.63
C VAL A 55 7.40 5.60 12.53
N LEU A 56 8.41 5.64 11.67
CA LEU A 56 8.57 4.65 10.61
C LEU A 56 8.68 3.24 11.20
N GLY A 57 7.86 2.31 10.71
CA GLY A 57 7.81 0.92 11.17
C GLY A 57 6.84 0.67 12.34
N GLU A 58 6.19 1.72 12.86
CA GLU A 58 5.22 1.60 13.96
C GLU A 58 3.75 1.64 13.50
N VAL A 59 3.49 2.05 12.26
CA VAL A 59 2.13 2.06 11.70
C VAL A 59 1.73 0.64 11.29
N ASP A 60 0.58 0.16 11.77
CA ASP A 60 0.15 -1.23 11.56
C ASP A 60 -0.20 -1.51 10.10
N ALA A 61 -0.86 -0.56 9.43
CA ALA A 61 -1.29 -0.75 8.06
C ALA A 61 -1.36 0.55 7.27
N PHE A 62 -0.99 0.46 5.99
CA PHE A 62 -1.37 1.43 4.97
C PHE A 62 -2.70 0.99 4.34
N LEU A 63 -3.70 1.86 4.29
CA LEU A 63 -4.97 1.56 3.63
C LEU A 63 -4.95 2.05 2.18
N THR A 64 -5.03 1.12 1.22
CA THR A 64 -5.15 1.44 -0.21
C THR A 64 -6.53 1.06 -0.73
N HIS A 65 -7.22 2.00 -1.35
CA HIS A 65 -8.59 1.82 -1.82
C HIS A 65 -8.95 2.81 -2.94
N SER A 66 -9.99 2.50 -3.72
CA SER A 66 -10.60 3.50 -4.61
C SER A 66 -11.70 4.27 -3.89
N TRP A 67 -11.65 5.60 -4.00
CA TRP A 67 -12.74 6.47 -3.56
C TRP A 67 -14.03 6.33 -4.37
N HIS A 68 -13.99 5.65 -5.52
CA HIS A 68 -15.17 5.35 -6.34
C HIS A 68 -15.77 3.98 -6.03
N ASP A 69 -15.13 3.18 -5.18
CA ASP A 69 -15.71 1.93 -4.71
C ASP A 69 -16.75 2.18 -3.62
N PRO A 70 -17.75 1.29 -3.50
CA PRO A 70 -18.85 1.44 -2.54
C PRO A 70 -18.37 1.63 -1.10
N ALA A 71 -18.80 2.75 -0.50
CA ALA A 71 -18.32 3.19 0.80
C ALA A 71 -18.76 2.26 1.94
N THR A 72 -20.02 1.84 1.91
CA THR A 72 -20.63 0.97 2.93
C THR A 72 -19.87 -0.35 3.04
N GLU A 73 -19.55 -0.96 1.91
CA GLU A 73 -18.89 -2.27 1.85
C GLU A 73 -17.43 -2.14 2.28
N LYS A 74 -16.73 -1.07 1.90
CA LYS A 74 -15.40 -0.75 2.43
C LYS A 74 -15.44 -0.60 3.94
N TRP A 75 -16.41 0.15 4.47
CA TRP A 75 -16.56 0.38 5.90
C TRP A 75 -16.84 -0.92 6.66
N VAL A 76 -17.77 -1.74 6.18
CA VAL A 76 -18.07 -3.06 6.76
C VAL A 76 -16.82 -3.95 6.78
N ALA A 77 -16.09 -4.03 5.66
CA ALA A 77 -14.88 -4.84 5.56
C ALA A 77 -13.77 -4.33 6.52
N LEU A 78 -13.59 -3.00 6.61
CA LEU A 78 -12.66 -2.36 7.54
C LEU A 78 -13.02 -2.65 9.01
N GLN A 79 -14.30 -2.58 9.38
CA GLN A 79 -14.76 -2.84 10.75
C GLN A 79 -14.62 -4.33 11.14
N ARG A 80 -14.80 -5.25 10.18
CA ARG A 80 -14.49 -6.69 10.37
C ARG A 80 -12.99 -6.89 10.63
N TRP A 81 -12.13 -6.25 9.84
CA TRP A 81 -10.68 -6.29 10.06
C TRP A 81 -10.28 -5.68 11.41
N ARG A 82 -10.79 -4.49 11.75
CA ARG A 82 -10.59 -3.82 13.05
C ARG A 82 -10.95 -4.72 14.23
N SER A 83 -12.10 -5.38 14.17
CA SER A 83 -12.56 -6.26 15.26
C SER A 83 -11.60 -7.43 15.49
N ARG A 84 -11.13 -8.07 14.40
CA ARG A 84 -10.13 -9.15 14.47
C ARG A 84 -8.79 -8.66 15.02
N PHE A 85 -8.33 -7.49 14.55
CA PHE A 85 -7.11 -6.87 15.06
C PHE A 85 -7.20 -6.61 16.57
N LYS A 86 -8.30 -6.01 17.04
CA LYS A 86 -8.51 -5.73 18.47
C LYS A 86 -8.51 -7.01 19.31
N ALA A 87 -9.15 -8.08 18.83
CA ALA A 87 -9.16 -9.36 19.52
C ALA A 87 -7.73 -9.92 19.73
N ARG A 88 -6.84 -9.75 18.75
CA ARG A 88 -5.47 -10.27 18.80
C ARG A 88 -4.49 -9.35 19.55
N HIS A 89 -4.60 -8.05 19.35
CA HIS A 89 -3.61 -7.07 19.81
C HIS A 89 -4.05 -6.27 21.04
N GLN A 90 -5.32 -6.39 21.46
CA GLN A 90 -5.88 -5.70 22.64
C GLN A 90 -5.75 -4.16 22.58
N ARG A 91 -5.69 -3.59 21.37
CA ARG A 91 -5.68 -2.15 21.10
C ARG A 91 -6.29 -1.84 19.73
N GLU A 92 -6.56 -0.57 19.47
CA GLU A 92 -6.96 -0.10 18.15
C GLU A 92 -5.81 -0.22 17.13
N PRO A 93 -6.13 -0.53 15.85
CA PRO A 93 -5.16 -0.41 14.76
C PRO A 93 -4.75 1.05 14.57
N VAL A 94 -3.46 1.26 14.33
CA VAL A 94 -2.89 2.54 13.91
C VAL A 94 -2.65 2.45 12.41
N VAL A 95 -3.34 3.28 11.63
CA VAL A 95 -3.33 3.18 10.17
C VAL A 95 -2.86 4.47 9.50
N TRP A 96 -2.33 4.32 8.30
CA TRP A 96 -2.16 5.41 7.35
C TRP A 96 -3.35 5.40 6.39
N LEU A 97 -4.09 6.51 6.35
CA LEU A 97 -5.22 6.75 5.45
C LEU A 97 -5.05 8.13 4.82
N ASP A 98 -5.06 8.20 3.50
CA ASP A 98 -4.76 9.38 2.69
C ASP A 98 -5.50 10.65 3.15
N LYS A 99 -6.81 10.57 3.39
CA LYS A 99 -7.64 11.71 3.80
C LYS A 99 -7.25 12.30 5.16
N TYR A 100 -6.64 11.49 6.01
CA TYR A 100 -6.17 11.86 7.36
C TYR A 100 -4.69 12.24 7.40
N CYS A 101 -3.88 11.58 6.58
CA CYS A 101 -2.43 11.59 6.72
C CYS A 101 -1.73 12.45 5.66
N LEU A 102 -2.34 12.65 4.48
CA LEU A 102 -1.79 13.54 3.46
C LEU A 102 -2.01 15.01 3.83
N ASP A 103 -1.04 15.84 3.46
CA ASP A 103 -1.24 17.28 3.40
C ASP A 103 -2.10 17.60 2.16
N GLN A 104 -3.39 17.81 2.39
CA GLN A 104 -4.37 18.07 1.34
C GLN A 104 -4.14 19.42 0.63
N ASP A 105 -3.39 20.35 1.24
CA ASP A 105 -3.02 21.62 0.62
C ASP A 105 -1.79 21.47 -0.30
N ASN A 106 -1.06 20.36 -0.18
CA ASN A 106 0.12 20.05 -0.99
C ASN A 106 0.20 18.56 -1.34
N VAL A 107 -0.79 18.12 -2.11
CA VAL A 107 -0.95 16.71 -2.50
C VAL A 107 0.25 16.22 -3.32
N GLU A 108 0.73 16.98 -4.30
CA GLU A 108 1.86 16.56 -5.15
C GLU A 108 3.13 16.23 -4.34
N ARG A 109 3.49 17.08 -3.38
CA ARG A 109 4.65 16.84 -2.50
C ARG A 109 4.41 15.66 -1.56
N SER A 110 3.17 15.47 -1.11
CA SER A 110 2.83 14.34 -0.24
C SER A 110 2.86 13.02 -1.01
N LEU A 111 2.42 13.00 -2.27
CA LEU A 111 2.49 11.85 -3.17
C LEU A 111 3.94 11.47 -3.50
N ALA A 112 4.84 12.44 -3.62
CA ALA A 112 6.27 12.15 -3.75
C ALA A 112 6.82 11.34 -2.57
N CYS A 113 6.27 11.51 -1.36
CA CYS A 113 6.71 10.83 -0.14
C CYS A 113 6.09 9.43 0.04
N LEU A 114 5.16 9.03 -0.83
CA LEU A 114 4.37 7.81 -0.69
C LEU A 114 5.22 6.55 -0.48
N PRO A 115 6.37 6.35 -1.17
CA PRO A 115 7.20 5.17 -0.92
C PRO A 115 7.81 5.11 0.47
N VAL A 116 8.08 6.26 1.09
CA VAL A 116 8.57 6.33 2.47
C VAL A 116 7.44 6.06 3.45
N PHE A 117 6.23 6.55 3.17
CA PHE A 117 5.05 6.26 4.00
C PHE A 117 4.69 4.77 3.98
N LEU A 118 4.72 4.15 2.80
CA LEU A 118 4.52 2.70 2.64
C LEU A 118 5.60 1.90 3.37
N ALA A 119 6.87 2.29 3.26
CA ALA A 119 7.96 1.66 4.00
C ALA A 119 7.83 1.82 5.53
N GLY A 120 7.09 2.84 5.98
CA GLY A 120 6.79 3.07 7.39
C GLY A 120 5.64 2.23 7.94
N CYS A 121 4.92 1.49 7.10
CA CYS A 121 3.78 0.66 7.48
C CYS A 121 4.13 -0.83 7.48
N ARG A 122 3.62 -1.59 8.45
CA ARG A 122 3.89 -3.04 8.57
C ARG A 122 3.11 -3.88 7.57
N LYS A 123 1.86 -3.51 7.29
CA LYS A 123 0.97 -4.20 6.36
C LYS A 123 0.43 -3.26 5.30
N LEU A 124 0.02 -3.83 4.17
CA LEU A 124 -0.79 -3.16 3.17
C LEU A 124 -2.19 -3.76 3.18
N VAL A 125 -3.19 -2.97 3.54
CA VAL A 125 -4.59 -3.40 3.52
C VAL A 125 -5.24 -2.89 2.24
N VAL A 126 -5.68 -3.82 1.41
CA VAL A 126 -6.25 -3.58 0.08
C VAL A 126 -7.75 -3.81 0.11
N PHE A 127 -8.52 -2.89 -0.49
CA PHE A 127 -9.98 -3.00 -0.66
C PHE A 127 -10.30 -3.19 -2.15
N PRO A 128 -10.23 -4.42 -2.69
CA PRO A 128 -10.45 -4.65 -4.11
C PRO A 128 -11.94 -4.54 -4.44
N GLY A 129 -12.38 -3.34 -4.83
CA GLY A 129 -13.71 -3.09 -5.38
C GLY A 129 -13.72 -2.90 -6.90
N PRO A 130 -14.89 -2.70 -7.51
CA PRO A 130 -15.08 -2.67 -8.97
C PRO A 130 -14.20 -1.67 -9.73
N THR A 131 -13.78 -0.60 -9.06
CA THR A 131 -12.96 0.46 -9.65
C THR A 131 -11.51 0.40 -9.20
N TYR A 132 -11.15 -0.43 -8.22
CA TYR A 132 -9.80 -0.48 -7.65
C TYR A 132 -8.72 -0.68 -8.73
N ALA A 133 -8.90 -1.67 -9.60
CA ALA A 133 -7.97 -2.00 -10.68
C ALA A 133 -7.80 -0.88 -11.73
N SER A 134 -8.78 0.01 -11.86
CA SER A 134 -8.73 1.13 -12.81
C SER A 134 -8.10 2.39 -12.20
N ARG A 135 -7.71 2.38 -10.92
CA ARG A 135 -7.00 3.48 -10.25
C ARG A 135 -5.51 3.20 -10.24
N LEU A 136 -4.75 3.94 -11.04
CA LEU A 136 -3.32 3.71 -11.20
C LEU A 136 -2.54 3.91 -9.89
N TRP A 137 -2.98 4.84 -9.03
CA TRP A 137 -2.37 5.05 -7.71
C TRP A 137 -2.49 3.83 -6.80
N CYS A 138 -3.63 3.15 -6.75
CA CYS A 138 -3.81 1.91 -5.97
C CYS A 138 -2.84 0.81 -6.42
N ILE A 139 -2.60 0.71 -7.73
CA ILE A 139 -1.67 -0.26 -8.32
C ILE A 139 -0.21 0.11 -8.00
N ILE A 140 0.13 1.40 -8.05
CA ILE A 140 1.45 1.91 -7.67
C ILE A 140 1.73 1.68 -6.19
N GLU A 141 0.73 1.80 -5.31
CA GLU A 141 0.89 1.57 -3.87
C GLU A 141 1.28 0.11 -3.57
N ILE A 142 0.61 -0.86 -4.20
CA ILE A 142 0.96 -2.28 -4.08
C ILE A 142 2.40 -2.53 -4.54
N LEU A 143 2.75 -2.03 -5.73
CA LEU A 143 4.10 -2.23 -6.26
C LEU A 143 5.14 -1.58 -5.36
N THR A 144 4.86 -0.37 -4.91
CA THR A 144 5.75 0.40 -4.05
C THR A 144 5.98 -0.32 -2.74
N PHE A 145 4.93 -0.83 -2.09
CA PHE A 145 5.02 -1.62 -0.85
C PHE A 145 5.99 -2.80 -0.98
N LEU A 146 5.81 -3.60 -2.03
CA LEU A 146 6.70 -4.75 -2.31
C LEU A 146 8.14 -4.29 -2.61
N THR A 147 8.29 -3.20 -3.37
CA THR A 147 9.62 -2.67 -3.75
C THR A 147 10.41 -2.12 -2.55
N VAL A 148 9.72 -1.60 -1.54
CA VAL A 148 10.37 -1.02 -0.35
C VAL A 148 10.60 -2.03 0.77
N GLY A 149 10.30 -3.31 0.54
CA GLY A 149 10.63 -4.42 1.44
C GLY A 149 9.43 -5.11 2.10
N GLY A 150 8.21 -4.67 1.80
CA GLY A 150 7.00 -5.40 2.19
C GLY A 150 6.91 -6.75 1.48
N ARG A 151 6.25 -7.72 2.10
CA ARG A 151 6.10 -9.07 1.54
C ARG A 151 4.65 -9.35 1.16
N VAL A 152 4.44 -10.38 0.33
CA VAL A 152 3.08 -10.74 -0.12
C VAL A 152 2.21 -11.17 1.07
N GLU A 153 2.78 -11.84 2.06
CA GLU A 153 2.13 -12.21 3.32
C GLU A 153 1.75 -11.01 4.21
N ASP A 154 2.35 -9.85 3.98
CA ASP A 154 2.01 -8.61 4.69
C ASP A 154 0.86 -7.84 4.00
N ILE A 155 0.36 -8.35 2.86
CA ILE A 155 -0.79 -7.78 2.15
C ILE A 155 -2.07 -8.47 2.64
N VAL A 156 -2.99 -7.66 3.16
CA VAL A 156 -4.32 -8.09 3.61
C VAL A 156 -5.35 -7.63 2.60
N SER A 157 -5.95 -8.57 1.88
CA SER A 157 -7.05 -8.28 0.95
C SER A 157 -8.39 -8.35 1.68
N LEU A 158 -9.16 -7.26 1.66
CA LEU A 158 -10.47 -7.15 2.26
C LEU A 158 -11.55 -7.08 1.17
N ALA A 159 -12.01 -8.24 0.73
CA ALA A 159 -13.06 -8.34 -0.29
C ALA A 159 -14.32 -7.54 0.11
N LEU A 160 -14.89 -6.84 -0.88
CA LEU A 160 -16.13 -6.08 -0.70
C LEU A 160 -17.32 -6.99 -1.00
N GLU A 161 -18.25 -7.07 -0.07
CA GLU A 161 -19.41 -7.97 -0.19
C GLU A 161 -20.23 -7.64 -1.45
N GLY A 162 -20.53 -8.66 -2.25
CA GLY A 162 -21.25 -8.50 -3.52
C GLY A 162 -20.38 -8.06 -4.71
N PHE A 163 -19.07 -7.93 -4.53
CA PHE A 163 -18.13 -7.57 -5.60
C PHE A 163 -17.03 -8.61 -5.72
N GLU A 164 -16.96 -9.25 -6.88
CA GLU A 164 -15.87 -10.14 -7.27
C GLU A 164 -15.05 -9.46 -8.36
N MET A 165 -13.74 -9.45 -8.17
CA MET A 165 -12.78 -8.89 -9.12
C MET A 165 -12.17 -10.03 -9.92
N ASP A 166 -12.39 -10.04 -11.23
CA ASP A 166 -11.65 -10.95 -12.10
C ASP A 166 -10.28 -10.37 -12.43
N TRP A 167 -9.32 -10.64 -11.55
CA TRP A 167 -7.95 -10.18 -11.72
C TRP A 167 -7.29 -10.75 -12.97
N SER A 168 -7.73 -11.88 -13.51
CA SER A 168 -7.14 -12.49 -14.72
C SER A 168 -7.24 -11.56 -15.95
N THR A 169 -8.19 -10.63 -15.94
CA THR A 169 -8.40 -9.63 -16.99
C THR A 169 -7.69 -8.30 -16.74
N PHE A 170 -6.94 -8.19 -15.63
CA PHE A 170 -6.24 -6.96 -15.27
C PHE A 170 -5.26 -6.51 -16.36
N ASP A 171 -5.37 -5.24 -16.76
CA ASP A 171 -4.41 -4.55 -17.62
C ASP A 171 -4.18 -3.12 -17.11
N VAL A 172 -2.94 -2.83 -16.72
CA VAL A 172 -2.53 -1.52 -16.22
C VAL A 172 -2.73 -0.39 -17.24
N SER A 173 -2.81 -0.70 -18.53
CA SER A 173 -3.10 0.29 -19.58
C SER A 173 -4.48 0.92 -19.43
N ASN A 174 -5.42 0.17 -18.83
CA ASN A 174 -6.79 0.61 -18.55
C ASN A 174 -6.87 1.45 -17.27
N ALA A 175 -5.83 1.46 -16.44
CA ALA A 175 -5.80 2.28 -15.23
C ALA A 175 -5.64 3.77 -15.55
N THR A 176 -6.18 4.62 -14.68
CA THR A 176 -6.29 6.07 -14.88
C THR A 176 -5.81 6.86 -13.67
N CYS A 177 -5.39 8.10 -13.93
CA CYS A 177 -5.14 9.15 -12.95
C CYS A 177 -6.01 10.36 -13.31
N VAL A 178 -6.29 11.21 -12.33
CA VAL A 178 -6.94 12.50 -12.59
C VAL A 178 -6.05 13.38 -13.46
N ASP A 179 -4.74 13.43 -13.17
CA ASP A 179 -3.76 14.12 -14.01
C ASP A 179 -3.17 13.15 -15.07
N PRO A 180 -3.32 13.45 -16.38
CA PRO A 180 -2.68 12.68 -17.44
C PRO A 180 -1.15 12.63 -17.35
N ARG A 181 -0.51 13.66 -16.79
CA ARG A 181 0.94 13.71 -16.58
C ARG A 181 1.38 12.68 -15.55
N ASP A 182 0.60 12.52 -14.48
CA ASP A 182 0.82 11.46 -13.50
C ASP A 182 0.63 10.08 -14.13
N LYS A 183 -0.40 9.91 -14.98
CA LYS A 183 -0.59 8.64 -15.70
C LYS A 183 0.67 8.25 -16.49
N THR A 184 1.17 9.15 -17.35
CA THR A 184 2.36 8.87 -18.15
C THR A 184 3.56 8.57 -17.26
N ARG A 185 3.80 9.39 -16.23
CA ARG A 185 4.95 9.24 -15.33
C ARG A 185 4.91 7.92 -14.54
N LEU A 186 3.76 7.58 -13.97
CA LEU A 186 3.60 6.36 -13.18
C LEU A 186 3.69 5.10 -14.06
N LEU A 187 3.15 5.13 -15.28
CA LEU A 187 3.36 4.05 -16.26
C LEU A 187 4.85 3.86 -16.59
N SER A 188 5.63 4.94 -16.73
CA SER A 188 7.08 4.83 -16.92
C SER A 188 7.79 4.24 -15.71
N VAL A 189 7.36 4.55 -14.48
CA VAL A 189 7.89 3.93 -13.25
C VAL A 189 7.60 2.43 -13.25
N LEU A 190 6.38 2.02 -13.62
CA LEU A 190 5.97 0.62 -13.72
C LEU A 190 6.79 -0.15 -14.76
N GLU A 191 7.00 0.43 -15.94
CA GLU A 191 7.85 -0.14 -16.99
C GLU A 191 9.32 -0.22 -16.53
N GLY A 192 9.82 0.79 -15.82
CA GLY A 192 11.17 0.74 -15.23
C GLY A 192 11.35 -0.39 -14.22
N PHE A 193 10.28 -0.73 -13.49
CA PHE A 193 10.29 -1.83 -12.51
C PHE A 193 10.14 -3.21 -13.16
N ALA A 194 9.11 -3.39 -13.99
CA ALA A 194 8.73 -4.69 -14.55
C ALA A 194 9.36 -4.98 -15.93
N GLY A 195 10.03 -4.00 -16.55
CA GLY A 195 10.55 -4.05 -17.91
C GLY A 195 9.48 -3.88 -18.99
N THR A 196 8.32 -4.53 -18.85
CA THR A 196 7.19 -4.40 -19.79
C THR A 196 5.85 -4.40 -19.06
N ARG A 197 4.83 -3.79 -19.67
CA ARG A 197 3.45 -3.83 -19.14
C ARG A 197 2.87 -5.24 -19.10
N VAL A 198 3.22 -6.09 -20.07
CA VAL A 198 2.76 -7.49 -20.10
C VAL A 198 3.27 -8.25 -18.87
N ARG A 199 4.57 -8.09 -18.54
CA ARG A 199 5.14 -8.69 -17.33
C ARG A 199 4.49 -8.10 -16.07
N PHE A 200 4.28 -6.79 -16.03
CA PHE A 200 3.62 -6.14 -14.90
C PHE A 200 2.20 -6.68 -14.68
N ASN A 201 1.38 -6.79 -15.72
CA ASN A 201 0.02 -7.31 -15.64
C ASN A 201 0.00 -8.74 -15.07
N LYS A 202 0.90 -9.62 -15.54
CA LYS A 202 1.04 -10.98 -15.00
C LYS A 202 1.40 -11.00 -13.52
N MET A 203 2.32 -10.14 -13.09
CA MET A 203 2.71 -10.05 -11.68
C MET A 203 1.52 -9.66 -10.78
N VAL A 204 0.70 -8.70 -11.20
CA VAL A 204 -0.50 -8.29 -10.45
C VAL A 204 -1.56 -9.41 -10.46
N GLN A 205 -1.79 -10.06 -11.60
CA GLN A 205 -2.69 -11.21 -11.75
C GLN A 205 -2.30 -12.35 -10.78
N GLU A 206 -1.04 -12.75 -10.78
CA GLU A 206 -0.50 -13.80 -9.91
C GLU A 206 -0.56 -13.41 -8.43
N LEU A 207 -0.28 -12.13 -8.11
CA LEU A 207 -0.38 -11.62 -6.75
C LEU A 207 -1.80 -11.79 -6.20
N PHE A 208 -2.81 -11.31 -6.93
CA PHE A 208 -4.19 -11.37 -6.45
C PHE A 208 -4.76 -12.78 -6.45
N SER A 209 -4.38 -13.64 -7.41
CA SER A 209 -4.72 -15.07 -7.36
C SER A 209 -4.20 -15.74 -6.07
N LYS A 210 -2.99 -15.39 -5.61
CA LYS A 210 -2.44 -15.87 -4.33
C LYS A 210 -3.17 -15.31 -3.11
N LEU A 211 -3.62 -14.06 -3.17
CA LEU A 211 -4.38 -13.44 -2.08
C LEU A 211 -5.78 -14.04 -1.96
N GLU A 212 -6.44 -14.36 -3.07
CA GLU A 212 -7.74 -15.02 -3.10
C GLU A 212 -7.67 -16.46 -2.57
N GLY A 213 -6.60 -17.19 -2.89
CA GLY A 213 -6.33 -18.52 -2.32
C GLY A 213 -6.10 -18.55 -0.81
N LYS A 214 -5.86 -17.39 -0.18
CA LYS A 214 -5.67 -17.22 1.27
C LYS A 214 -6.88 -16.58 1.96
N ALA A 215 -7.97 -16.30 1.24
CA ALA A 215 -9.12 -15.56 1.77
C ALA A 215 -9.96 -16.34 2.80
N GLY A 216 -9.60 -17.59 3.11
CA GLY A 216 -10.21 -18.40 4.17
C GLY A 216 -9.17 -18.77 5.21
N ASP A 217 -9.20 -18.04 6.34
CA ASP A 217 -8.57 -18.40 7.61
C ASP A 217 -7.03 -18.49 7.65
N GLU A 218 -6.46 -17.87 8.68
CA GLU A 218 -5.05 -17.96 9.11
C GLU A 218 -4.02 -17.07 8.37
N GLU A 219 -3.46 -16.12 9.14
CA GLU A 219 -2.18 -15.50 8.81
C GLU A 219 -1.08 -16.57 8.84
N GLY A 220 -0.75 -17.13 7.67
CA GLY A 220 0.59 -17.50 7.25
C GLY A 220 1.31 -18.65 8.00
N GLU A 221 1.13 -19.87 7.51
CA GLU A 221 2.21 -20.87 7.44
C GLU A 221 2.23 -21.48 6.02
N HIS A 222 3.44 -21.73 5.51
CA HIS A 222 3.78 -22.32 4.20
C HIS A 222 3.74 -21.42 2.95
N VAL A 223 4.81 -20.64 2.74
CA VAL A 223 5.23 -20.22 1.39
C VAL A 223 6.76 -20.22 1.25
N ASP A 224 7.42 -21.35 1.49
CA ASP A 224 8.86 -21.49 1.20
C ASP A 224 9.14 -21.66 -0.32
N GLN A 225 8.15 -22.08 -1.11
CA GLN A 225 8.37 -22.40 -2.54
C GLN A 225 8.27 -21.20 -3.49
N ALA A 226 7.39 -20.21 -3.24
CA ALA A 226 7.27 -19.04 -4.13
C ALA A 226 8.40 -18.00 -3.93
N LEU A 227 9.07 -18.04 -2.76
CA LEU A 227 10.24 -17.22 -2.47
C LEU A 227 11.43 -17.67 -3.32
N GLN A 228 11.60 -18.98 -3.54
CA GLN A 228 12.68 -19.52 -4.37
C GLN A 228 12.60 -19.00 -5.81
N GLU A 229 11.41 -18.91 -6.40
CA GLU A 229 11.23 -18.43 -7.79
C GLU A 229 11.40 -16.90 -7.95
N LEU A 230 11.17 -16.11 -6.90
CA LEU A 230 11.38 -14.65 -6.89
C LEU A 230 12.83 -14.28 -6.52
N GLU A 231 13.49 -15.09 -5.68
CA GLU A 231 14.91 -14.99 -5.37
C GLU A 231 15.79 -15.39 -6.57
N GLU A 232 15.41 -16.44 -7.31
CA GLU A 232 16.07 -16.84 -8.57
C GLU A 232 15.95 -15.77 -9.68
N GLN A 233 14.96 -14.88 -9.60
CA GLN A 233 14.79 -13.72 -10.48
C GLN A 233 15.51 -12.45 -10.00
N GLY A 234 16.30 -12.54 -8.92
CA GLY A 234 17.22 -11.47 -8.48
C GLY A 234 16.61 -10.33 -7.68
N LEU A 235 15.42 -10.51 -7.09
CA LEU A 235 14.67 -9.45 -6.39
C LEU A 235 14.75 -9.49 -4.85
N SER A 236 15.59 -10.34 -4.27
CA SER A 236 15.93 -10.30 -2.83
C SER A 236 17.44 -10.27 -2.65
N LYS A 237 17.97 -9.16 -2.13
CA LYS A 237 19.31 -9.16 -1.54
C LYS A 237 19.12 -9.24 -0.03
N ARG A 238 19.33 -10.42 0.55
CA ARG A 238 19.56 -10.56 1.99
C ARG A 238 20.70 -9.62 2.37
N ALA A 239 20.41 -8.58 3.15
CA ALA A 239 21.42 -8.00 4.01
C ALA A 239 21.71 -9.07 5.07
N HIS A 240 22.75 -9.86 4.84
CA HIS A 240 23.38 -10.66 5.89
C HIS A 240 23.93 -9.67 6.92
N THR A 241 23.26 -9.56 8.06
CA THR A 241 23.89 -9.10 9.29
C THR A 241 24.96 -10.14 9.65
N PRO A 242 26.25 -9.78 9.75
CA PRO A 242 27.24 -10.72 10.26
C PRO A 242 26.88 -11.03 11.70
N ALA A 243 26.66 -12.32 11.98
CA ALA A 243 26.58 -12.82 13.34
C ALA A 243 27.88 -12.48 14.08
N GLN A 244 27.72 -12.04 15.32
CA GLN A 244 28.81 -11.88 16.27
C GLN A 244 29.40 -13.27 16.55
N GLU A 245 30.57 -13.56 16.01
CA GLU A 245 31.49 -14.55 16.58
C GLU A 245 32.37 -13.81 17.60
N GLU A 246 31.95 -13.84 18.87
CA GLU A 246 32.85 -13.62 20.00
C GLU A 246 33.69 -14.90 20.18
N GLU A 247 34.94 -14.83 19.74
CA GLU A 247 36.02 -15.74 20.16
C GLU A 247 36.19 -15.70 21.69
N ARG A 248 36.23 -16.89 22.28
CA ARG A 248 36.99 -17.19 23.50
C ARG A 248 38.20 -18.01 23.14
#